data_AF-A0A258DMB4-F1
#
_entry.id   AF-A0A258DMB4-F1
#
_cell.length_a   1.000
_cell.length_b   1.000
_cell.length_c   1.000
_cell.angle_alpha   90.00
_cell.angle_beta   90.00
_cell.angle_gamma   90.00
#
_symmetry.space_group_name_H-M   'P 1'
#
loop_
_entity.id
_entity.type
_entity.pdbx_description
1 polymer ?
#
loop_
_entity_poly.entity_id
_entity_poly.type
_entity_poly.pdbx_seq_one_letter_code
_entity_poly.pdbx_strand_id
1 'polypeptide(L)'
;MEGGKLWKLEIFSENALSINLIFDDFYLATSAKLIIYNKEKSMVMGPITSEVNNEYKSFSTDIIKGQSIVLELFEPYHAEGTSSLNVTKVIHGYVNLFNTNFPGVTPGFDASAPCHNDINCPVGNPLQEESYSVAMVLLANNTRHCSGVLVSNECQDFTPNFLTAFHCVDVGAGLDFQDGILSGNEINASQNWVFRFQYKSPVCDGGDGNSFFSFVGSTFRSAWRTTDFALFELNNRPTANTGITYAGWSREDTPATSSAGIHHPNGDVMKISIENNL
;
A
#
# COMPACT_ATOMS: atom_id res chain seq x y z
N MET A 1 5.32 19.87 -23.84
CA MET A 1 5.33 18.42 -24.08
C MET A 1 4.68 18.22 -25.43
N GLU A 2 5.44 17.79 -26.44
CA GLU A 2 4.86 17.52 -27.76
C GLU A 2 4.03 16.23 -27.70
N GLY A 3 2.82 16.24 -28.27
CA GLY A 3 2.01 15.03 -28.49
C GLY A 3 0.75 14.83 -27.63
N GLY A 4 0.38 15.78 -26.76
CA GLY A 4 -0.84 15.66 -25.95
C GLY A 4 -1.22 16.90 -25.14
N LYS A 5 -2.27 16.79 -24.33
CA LYS A 5 -2.71 17.79 -23.36
C LYS A 5 -2.26 17.43 -21.95
N LEU A 6 -1.90 18.46 -21.18
CA LEU A 6 -1.53 18.34 -19.78
C LEU A 6 -2.58 19.07 -18.94
N TRP A 7 -3.26 18.33 -18.07
CA TRP A 7 -4.20 18.85 -17.09
C TRP A 7 -3.52 18.88 -15.73
N LYS A 8 -3.75 19.95 -14.97
CA LYS A 8 -3.20 20.09 -13.63
C LYS A 8 -4.26 20.60 -12.66
N LEU A 9 -4.38 19.93 -11.53
CA LEU A 9 -5.25 20.31 -10.41
C LEU A 9 -4.42 20.31 -9.12
N GLU A 10 -4.43 21.42 -8.39
CA GLU A 10 -3.92 21.48 -7.01
C GLU A 10 -5.12 21.54 -6.06
N ILE A 11 -5.15 20.65 -5.09
CA ILE A 11 -6.11 20.67 -3.98
C ILE A 11 -5.34 21.07 -2.73
N PHE A 12 -5.77 22.15 -2.10
CA PHE A 12 -5.20 22.68 -0.86
C PHE A 12 -6.17 22.47 0.30
N SER A 13 -5.65 22.00 1.43
CA SER A 13 -6.38 21.87 2.68
C SER A 13 -5.56 22.47 3.80
N GLU A 14 -5.98 23.64 4.28
CA GLU A 14 -5.23 24.43 5.27
C GLU A 14 -4.91 23.60 6.51
N ASN A 15 -3.66 23.65 6.98
CA ASN A 15 -3.15 22.93 8.15
C ASN A 15 -3.18 21.38 8.04
N ALA A 16 -3.51 20.81 6.88
CA ALA A 16 -3.40 19.37 6.70
C ALA A 16 -1.92 18.94 6.76
N LEU A 17 -1.66 17.88 7.52
CA LEU A 17 -0.34 17.24 7.62
C LEU A 17 -0.13 16.24 6.48
N SER A 18 -1.23 15.75 5.91
CA SER A 18 -1.26 14.96 4.69
C SER A 18 -2.62 15.06 3.99
N ILE A 19 -2.65 14.72 2.71
CA ILE A 19 -3.87 14.61 1.91
C ILE A 19 -3.83 13.29 1.15
N ASN A 20 -4.96 12.61 1.09
CA ASN A 20 -5.20 11.54 0.13
C ASN A 20 -6.61 11.71 -0.48
N LEU A 21 -6.84 11.10 -1.63
CA LEU A 21 -8.07 11.24 -2.39
C LEU A 21 -8.71 9.89 -2.65
N ILE A 22 -10.04 9.87 -2.69
CA ILE A 22 -10.82 8.73 -3.16
C ILE A 22 -11.62 9.19 -4.37
N PHE A 23 -11.62 8.34 -5.40
CA PHE A 23 -12.34 8.51 -6.65
C PHE A 23 -13.44 7.45 -6.76
N ASP A 24 -14.63 7.87 -7.18
CA ASP A 24 -15.78 7.01 -7.48
C ASP A 24 -16.10 6.93 -8.99
N ASP A 25 -15.42 7.73 -9.81
CA ASP A 25 -15.31 7.54 -11.27
C ASP A 25 -13.86 7.82 -11.69
N PHE A 26 -13.08 6.74 -11.80
CA PHE A 26 -11.69 6.75 -12.19
C PHE A 26 -11.49 5.83 -13.40
N TYR A 27 -11.06 6.44 -14.50
CA TYR A 27 -10.67 5.76 -15.72
C TYR A 27 -9.59 6.57 -16.42
N LEU A 28 -8.44 5.97 -16.68
CA LEU A 28 -7.41 6.57 -17.51
C LEU A 28 -7.48 6.00 -18.92
N ALA A 29 -7.42 6.88 -19.91
CA ALA A 29 -7.33 6.48 -21.30
C ALA A 29 -6.04 5.70 -21.58
N THR A 30 -6.05 4.87 -22.62
CA THR A 30 -4.84 4.16 -23.06
C THR A 30 -3.72 5.16 -23.34
N SER A 31 -2.52 4.89 -22.82
CA SER A 31 -1.34 5.78 -22.90
C SER A 31 -1.43 7.12 -22.14
N ALA A 32 -2.52 7.39 -21.42
CA ALA A 32 -2.57 8.49 -20.47
C ALA A 32 -1.67 8.18 -19.26
N LYS A 33 -1.13 9.23 -18.65
CA LYS A 33 -0.26 9.14 -17.47
C LYS A 33 -0.71 10.15 -16.43
N LEU A 34 -1.01 9.66 -15.24
CA LEU A 34 -1.29 10.48 -14.07
C LEU A 34 -0.10 10.44 -13.11
N ILE A 35 0.38 11.60 -12.70
CA ILE A 35 1.37 11.74 -11.63
C ILE A 35 0.72 12.55 -10.51
N ILE A 36 0.84 12.06 -9.28
CA ILE A 36 0.30 12.71 -8.10
C ILE A 36 1.47 13.06 -7.17
N TYR A 37 1.55 14.30 -6.71
CA TYR A 37 2.68 14.75 -5.89
C TYR A 37 2.29 15.82 -4.87
N ASN A 38 3.07 15.96 -3.80
CA ASN A 38 2.98 17.12 -2.92
C ASN A 38 3.64 18.35 -3.57
N LYS A 39 3.33 19.55 -3.10
CA LYS A 39 3.81 20.80 -3.71
C LYS A 39 5.34 20.87 -3.89
N GLU A 40 6.09 20.33 -2.95
CA GLU A 40 7.55 20.28 -2.95
C GLU A 40 8.14 19.20 -3.87
N LYS A 41 7.30 18.30 -4.41
CA LYS A 41 7.69 17.09 -5.16
C LYS A 41 8.63 16.15 -4.39
N SER A 42 8.60 16.21 -3.06
CA SER A 42 9.34 15.28 -2.21
C SER A 42 8.64 13.94 -2.06
N MET A 43 7.34 13.86 -2.37
CA MET A 43 6.60 12.62 -2.56
C MET A 43 5.91 12.62 -3.92
N VAL A 44 6.14 11.56 -4.70
CA VAL A 44 5.59 11.39 -6.04
C VAL A 44 5.02 9.98 -6.16
N MET A 45 3.75 9.89 -6.53
CA MET A 45 3.05 8.66 -6.86
C MET A 45 2.81 8.63 -8.37
N GLY A 46 3.27 7.57 -9.02
CA GLY A 46 3.12 7.34 -10.46
C GLY A 46 4.45 7.17 -11.21
N PRO A 47 4.41 7.11 -12.55
CA PRO A 47 3.23 7.34 -13.39
C PRO A 47 2.17 6.24 -13.21
N ILE A 48 0.95 6.65 -12.90
CA ILE A 48 -0.24 5.82 -12.91
C ILE A 48 -0.76 5.76 -14.35
N THR A 49 -1.06 4.58 -14.85
CA THR A 49 -1.48 4.32 -16.24
C THR A 49 -2.87 3.67 -16.26
N SER A 50 -3.42 3.42 -17.45
CA SER A 50 -4.69 2.70 -17.61
C SER A 50 -4.71 1.27 -17.03
N GLU A 51 -3.57 0.73 -16.59
CA GLU A 51 -3.48 -0.60 -15.97
C GLU A 51 -4.15 -0.65 -14.58
N VAL A 52 -4.35 0.49 -13.91
CA VAL A 52 -5.10 0.53 -12.63
C VAL A 52 -6.62 0.59 -12.81
N ASN A 53 -7.11 0.73 -14.05
CA ASN A 53 -8.55 0.76 -14.32
C ASN A 53 -9.20 -0.56 -13.89
N ASN A 54 -10.36 -0.48 -13.25
CA ASN A 54 -11.11 -1.63 -12.76
C ASN A 54 -12.61 -1.48 -13.06
N GLU A 55 -13.36 -2.56 -12.91
CA GLU A 55 -14.80 -2.60 -13.22
C GLU A 55 -15.64 -1.65 -12.36
N TYR A 56 -15.16 -1.34 -11.14
CA TYR A 56 -15.84 -0.45 -10.20
C TYR A 56 -15.55 1.03 -10.44
N LYS A 57 -14.61 1.34 -11.37
CA LYS A 57 -14.14 2.70 -11.64
C LYS A 57 -13.74 3.46 -10.37
N SER A 58 -13.18 2.77 -9.39
CA SER A 58 -12.75 3.37 -8.13
C SER A 58 -11.23 3.42 -8.06
N PHE A 59 -10.71 4.43 -7.37
CA PHE A 59 -9.28 4.56 -7.11
C PHE A 59 -9.06 5.31 -5.80
N SER A 60 -7.99 4.96 -5.10
CA SER A 60 -7.53 5.69 -3.92
C SER A 60 -6.09 6.09 -4.11
N THR A 61 -5.73 7.33 -3.80
CA THR A 61 -4.32 7.71 -3.76
C THR A 61 -3.68 7.18 -2.51
N ASP A 62 -2.36 7.10 -2.55
CA ASP A 62 -1.58 7.02 -1.33
C ASP A 62 -1.69 8.31 -0.50
N ILE A 63 -1.18 8.28 0.73
CA ILE A 63 -1.07 9.43 1.63
C ILE A 63 0.08 10.33 1.17
N ILE A 64 -0.25 11.54 0.73
CA ILE A 64 0.71 12.53 0.25
C ILE A 64 0.96 13.56 1.35
N LYS A 65 2.23 13.72 1.74
CA LYS A 65 2.64 14.63 2.84
C LYS A 65 2.36 16.10 2.50
N GLY A 66 1.85 16.82 3.49
CA GLY A 66 1.63 18.26 3.44
C GLY A 66 0.18 18.66 3.15
N GLN A 67 -0.01 19.98 3.03
CA GLN A 67 -1.32 20.62 2.88
C GLN A 67 -1.77 20.83 1.43
N SER A 68 -0.98 20.36 0.45
CA SER A 68 -1.30 20.42 -0.97
C SER A 68 -1.04 19.07 -1.63
N ILE A 69 -2.00 18.60 -2.42
CA ILE A 69 -1.84 17.49 -3.36
C ILE A 69 -2.08 17.97 -4.78
N VAL A 70 -1.20 17.58 -5.70
CA VAL A 70 -1.22 18.01 -7.10
C VAL A 70 -1.41 16.80 -7.98
N LEU A 71 -2.39 16.86 -8.87
CA LEU A 71 -2.67 15.88 -9.91
C LEU A 71 -2.23 16.45 -11.24
N GLU A 72 -1.39 15.70 -11.94
CA GLU A 72 -0.89 16.05 -13.26
C GLU A 72 -1.22 14.90 -14.23
N LEU A 73 -2.24 15.11 -15.06
CA LEU A 73 -2.70 14.14 -16.05
C LEU A 73 -2.21 14.57 -17.43
N PHE A 74 -1.40 13.72 -18.05
CA PHE A 74 -1.07 13.83 -19.46
C PHE A 74 -1.95 12.88 -20.29
N GLU A 75 -2.66 13.43 -21.27
CA GLU A 75 -3.43 12.66 -22.26
C GLU A 75 -2.85 12.91 -23.67
N PRO A 76 -2.49 11.86 -24.42
CA PRO A 76 -2.08 12.04 -25.81
C PRO A 76 -3.27 12.46 -26.68
N TYR A 77 -3.03 13.22 -27.76
CA TYR A 77 -4.12 13.80 -28.57
C TYR A 77 -5.13 12.79 -29.12
N HIS A 78 -4.69 11.55 -29.41
CA HIS A 78 -5.55 10.49 -29.93
C HIS A 78 -6.51 9.91 -28.88
N ALA A 79 -6.30 10.19 -27.60
CA ALA A 79 -7.10 9.70 -26.48
C ALA A 79 -7.66 10.84 -25.61
N GLU A 80 -7.59 12.07 -26.11
CA GLU A 80 -7.99 13.28 -25.38
C GLU A 80 -9.46 13.22 -24.95
N GLY A 81 -9.72 13.55 -23.67
CA GLY A 81 -11.07 13.62 -23.13
C GLY A 81 -11.75 12.26 -22.92
N THR A 82 -10.98 11.17 -22.99
CA THR A 82 -11.49 9.81 -22.71
C THR A 82 -11.11 9.30 -21.33
N SER A 83 -10.26 10.02 -20.58
CA SER A 83 -10.07 9.78 -19.15
C SER A 83 -11.19 10.44 -18.33
N SER A 84 -11.63 9.77 -17.26
CA SER A 84 -12.57 10.32 -16.26
C SER A 84 -11.93 10.26 -14.87
N LEU A 85 -11.94 11.38 -14.15
CA LEU A 85 -11.44 11.48 -12.79
C LEU A 85 -12.44 12.32 -11.98
N ASN A 86 -13.25 11.66 -11.15
CA ASN A 86 -14.12 12.31 -10.17
C ASN A 86 -13.62 12.05 -8.75
N VAL A 87 -13.19 13.12 -8.06
CA VAL A 87 -12.78 13.05 -6.65
C VAL A 87 -14.02 13.11 -5.77
N THR A 88 -14.36 11.99 -5.14
CA THR A 88 -15.53 11.89 -4.25
C THR A 88 -15.22 12.31 -2.82
N LYS A 89 -13.98 12.08 -2.36
CA LYS A 89 -13.53 12.48 -1.02
C LYS A 89 -12.12 13.04 -1.08
N VAL A 90 -11.93 14.17 -0.40
CA VAL A 90 -10.63 14.73 -0.04
C VAL A 90 -10.43 14.48 1.45
N ILE A 91 -9.41 13.71 1.81
CA ILE A 91 -9.14 13.37 3.20
C ILE A 91 -8.15 14.39 3.77
N HIS A 92 -8.55 15.08 4.84
CA HIS A 92 -7.68 15.97 5.61
C HIS A 92 -6.95 15.17 6.69
N GLY A 93 -5.65 14.96 6.51
CA GLY A 93 -4.80 14.28 7.49
C GLY A 93 -4.41 15.22 8.62
N TYR A 94 -5.12 15.15 9.75
CA TYR A 94 -4.78 15.89 10.98
C TYR A 94 -3.79 15.14 11.88
N VAL A 95 -3.63 13.84 11.68
CA VAL A 95 -2.63 12.99 12.37
C VAL A 95 -1.34 13.00 11.56
N ASN A 96 -0.22 13.26 12.24
CA ASN A 96 1.07 13.29 11.57
C ASN A 96 1.68 11.90 11.47
N LEU A 97 1.39 11.19 10.39
CA LEU A 97 1.96 9.88 10.09
C LEU A 97 3.45 9.94 9.71
N PHE A 98 4.02 11.14 9.61
CA PHE A 98 5.41 11.42 9.22
C PHE A 98 6.22 12.08 10.35
N ASN A 99 5.71 12.08 11.59
CA ASN A 99 6.32 12.78 12.72
C ASN A 99 7.13 11.86 13.62
N THR A 100 8.36 12.26 13.89
CA THR A 100 9.31 11.57 14.78
C THR A 100 9.29 12.11 16.22
N ASN A 101 8.57 13.21 16.50
CA ASN A 101 8.65 13.87 17.80
C ASN A 101 7.84 13.16 18.92
N PHE A 102 6.89 12.29 18.56
CA PHE A 102 6.05 11.54 19.51
C PHE A 102 5.93 10.07 19.12
N PRO A 103 7.05 9.31 19.14
CA PRO A 103 7.06 7.90 18.76
C PRO A 103 6.08 7.10 19.62
N GLY A 104 5.28 6.25 18.97
CA GLY A 104 4.34 5.33 19.61
C GLY A 104 2.95 5.87 19.98
N VAL A 105 2.66 7.16 19.74
CA VAL A 105 1.33 7.76 20.04
C VAL A 105 0.36 7.62 18.86
N THR A 106 0.86 7.69 17.64
CA THR A 106 0.07 7.60 16.40
C THR A 106 0.76 6.66 15.42
N PRO A 107 0.02 5.86 14.62
CA PRO A 107 0.62 5.03 13.58
C PRO A 107 1.48 5.84 12.60
N GLY A 108 2.52 5.23 12.02
CA GLY A 108 3.44 5.86 11.07
C GLY A 108 4.91 5.64 11.40
N PHE A 109 5.78 6.45 10.80
CA PHE A 109 7.23 6.36 11.03
C PHE A 109 7.58 6.58 12.51
N ASP A 110 8.52 5.77 13.04
CA ASP A 110 8.94 5.72 14.45
C ASP A 110 7.79 5.41 15.43
N ALA A 111 6.67 4.86 14.95
CA ALA A 111 5.55 4.50 15.80
C ALA A 111 5.68 3.11 16.43
N SER A 112 6.64 2.29 15.99
CA SER A 112 6.90 0.97 16.55
C SER A 112 7.68 1.05 17.86
N ALA A 113 7.53 0.04 18.72
CA ALA A 113 8.28 -0.02 19.97
C ALA A 113 9.80 -0.15 19.71
N PRO A 114 10.68 0.38 20.58
CA PRO A 114 12.14 0.36 20.38
C PRO A 114 12.78 -1.03 20.30
N CYS A 115 12.03 -2.11 20.58
CA CYS A 115 12.52 -3.48 20.45
C CYS A 115 12.49 -3.99 18.99
N HIS A 116 11.81 -3.30 18.08
CA HIS A 116 11.78 -3.66 16.68
C HIS A 116 13.07 -3.22 15.98
N ASN A 117 13.68 -4.12 15.22
CA ASN A 117 14.88 -3.82 14.43
C ASN A 117 14.47 -3.43 13.02
N ASP A 118 15.07 -2.39 12.44
CA ASP A 118 14.90 -2.12 11.01
C ASP A 118 15.38 -3.30 10.17
N ILE A 119 14.69 -3.59 9.07
CA ILE A 119 15.11 -4.66 8.15
C ILE A 119 16.52 -4.42 7.59
N ASN A 120 16.96 -3.15 7.49
CA ASN A 120 18.29 -2.76 7.00
C ASN A 120 19.38 -2.78 8.09
N CYS A 121 19.06 -3.23 9.31
CA CYS A 121 20.06 -3.54 10.33
C CYS A 121 20.77 -4.87 10.03
N PRO A 122 21.98 -5.12 10.59
CA PRO A 122 22.75 -6.32 10.33
C PRO A 122 21.97 -7.64 10.53
N VAL A 123 21.03 -7.65 11.47
CA VAL A 123 20.13 -8.78 11.76
C VAL A 123 19.25 -9.17 10.56
N GLY A 124 18.89 -8.21 9.69
CA GLY A 124 18.05 -8.42 8.52
C GLY A 124 18.82 -8.68 7.22
N ASN A 125 20.16 -8.63 7.23
CA ASN A 125 20.97 -8.91 6.04
C ASN A 125 20.64 -10.25 5.36
N PRO A 126 20.38 -11.36 6.08
CA PRO A 126 20.06 -12.64 5.44
C PRO A 126 18.68 -12.70 4.78
N LEU A 127 17.77 -11.78 5.11
CA LEU A 127 16.36 -11.83 4.71
C LEU A 127 15.94 -10.65 3.81
N GLN A 128 16.92 -10.06 3.12
CA GLN A 128 16.65 -8.94 2.22
C GLN A 128 15.79 -9.36 1.03
N GLU A 129 15.98 -10.56 0.49
CA GLU A 129 15.22 -11.05 -0.67
C GLU A 129 13.74 -11.27 -0.33
N GLU A 130 13.47 -11.86 0.83
CA GLU A 130 12.12 -12.06 1.36
C GLU A 130 11.46 -10.73 1.68
N SER A 131 12.21 -9.77 2.21
CA SER A 131 11.69 -8.44 2.53
C SER A 131 11.14 -7.69 1.32
N TYR A 132 11.61 -8.01 0.10
CA TYR A 132 11.11 -7.39 -1.13
C TYR A 132 9.71 -7.86 -1.52
N SER A 133 9.19 -8.92 -0.90
CA SER A 133 7.82 -9.41 -1.09
C SER A 133 6.83 -8.83 -0.08
N VAL A 134 7.30 -8.15 0.97
CA VAL A 134 6.47 -7.62 2.05
C VAL A 134 6.01 -6.20 1.75
N ALA A 135 4.74 -5.92 2.03
CA ALA A 135 4.16 -4.58 1.92
C ALA A 135 3.42 -4.16 3.18
N MET A 136 3.41 -2.84 3.40
CA MET A 136 2.43 -2.20 4.25
C MET A 136 1.13 -2.02 3.48
N VAL A 137 0.00 -2.28 4.12
CA VAL A 137 -1.33 -2.12 3.54
C VAL A 137 -2.02 -0.94 4.21
N LEU A 138 -2.50 0.01 3.41
CA LEU A 138 -3.43 1.05 3.84
C LEU A 138 -4.85 0.61 3.47
N LEU A 139 -5.70 0.47 4.48
CA LEU A 139 -7.09 0.07 4.27
C LEU A 139 -7.90 1.21 3.62
N ALA A 140 -9.08 0.88 3.07
CA ALA A 140 -9.92 1.80 2.30
C ALA A 140 -10.39 3.05 3.08
N ASN A 141 -10.45 2.98 4.41
CA ASN A 141 -10.76 4.13 5.26
C ASN A 141 -9.51 4.99 5.58
N ASN A 142 -8.33 4.57 5.13
CA ASN A 142 -7.02 5.19 5.38
C ASN A 142 -6.65 5.32 6.86
N THR A 143 -7.28 4.55 7.75
CA THR A 143 -7.07 4.67 9.21
C THR A 143 -6.31 3.50 9.82
N ARG A 144 -6.09 2.41 9.07
CA ARG A 144 -5.48 1.18 9.61
C ARG A 144 -4.37 0.70 8.70
N HIS A 145 -3.27 0.28 9.33
CA HIS A 145 -2.09 -0.26 8.70
C HIS A 145 -2.03 -1.76 8.98
N CYS A 146 -2.07 -2.56 7.92
CA CYS A 146 -1.79 -4.00 8.01
C CYS A 146 -0.47 -4.31 7.30
N SER A 147 0.00 -5.54 7.44
CA SER A 147 1.10 -6.08 6.65
C SER A 147 0.58 -7.20 5.77
N GLY A 148 1.28 -7.46 4.67
CA GLY A 148 1.05 -8.65 3.87
C GLY A 148 2.23 -8.93 2.97
N VAL A 149 2.13 -10.00 2.20
CA VAL A 149 3.24 -10.56 1.44
C VAL A 149 2.77 -11.06 0.09
N LEU A 150 3.55 -10.80 -0.97
CA LEU A 150 3.38 -11.46 -2.25
C LEU A 150 3.87 -12.90 -2.16
N VAL A 151 3.02 -13.84 -2.51
CA VAL A 151 3.31 -15.28 -2.48
C VAL A 151 3.33 -15.85 -3.89
N SER A 152 4.30 -16.70 -4.17
CA SER A 152 4.40 -17.45 -5.43
C SER A 152 3.30 -18.52 -5.52
N ASN A 153 3.14 -19.12 -6.70
CA ASN A 153 2.28 -20.28 -6.93
C ASN A 153 3.06 -21.36 -7.70
N GLU A 154 2.49 -22.56 -7.81
CA GLU A 154 3.12 -23.70 -8.50
C GLU A 154 3.32 -23.46 -10.01
N CYS A 155 2.54 -22.56 -10.61
CA CYS A 155 2.65 -22.20 -12.03
C CYS A 155 3.87 -21.30 -12.33
N GLN A 156 4.46 -20.67 -11.31
CA GLN A 156 5.56 -19.70 -11.45
C GLN A 156 5.27 -18.59 -12.48
N ASP A 157 4.00 -18.20 -12.59
CA ASP A 157 3.53 -17.21 -13.57
C ASP A 157 3.58 -15.77 -13.04
N PHE A 158 4.00 -15.60 -11.78
CA PHE A 158 4.02 -14.33 -11.05
C PHE A 158 2.64 -13.64 -11.01
N THR A 159 1.57 -14.42 -10.93
CA THR A 159 0.27 -13.92 -10.48
C THR A 159 0.47 -13.19 -9.14
N PRO A 160 0.08 -11.91 -8.99
CA PRO A 160 0.32 -11.08 -7.80
C PRO A 160 -0.55 -11.46 -6.60
N ASN A 161 -0.48 -12.72 -6.19
CA ASN A 161 -1.17 -13.25 -5.01
C ASN A 161 -0.60 -12.59 -3.76
N PHE A 162 -1.46 -11.91 -3.01
CA PHE A 162 -1.10 -11.15 -1.82
C PHE A 162 -1.80 -11.74 -0.60
N LEU A 163 -1.02 -12.30 0.31
CA LEU A 163 -1.48 -12.89 1.56
C LEU A 163 -1.44 -11.85 2.69
N THR A 164 -2.54 -11.74 3.43
CA THR A 164 -2.67 -10.89 4.62
C THR A 164 -3.67 -11.52 5.61
N ALA A 165 -4.15 -10.76 6.58
CA ALA A 165 -5.02 -11.26 7.63
C ALA A 165 -6.52 -11.02 7.34
N PHE A 166 -7.36 -11.96 7.76
CA PHE A 166 -8.82 -11.85 7.69
C PHE A 166 -9.31 -10.62 8.46
N HIS A 167 -8.80 -10.40 9.67
CA HIS A 167 -9.21 -9.28 10.52
C HIS A 167 -8.86 -7.90 9.94
N CYS A 168 -7.99 -7.84 8.91
CA CYS A 168 -7.72 -6.61 8.18
C CYS A 168 -8.86 -6.27 7.20
N VAL A 169 -9.62 -7.27 6.75
CA VAL A 169 -10.80 -7.11 5.89
C VAL A 169 -12.05 -6.83 6.72
N ASP A 170 -12.18 -7.52 7.87
CA ASP A 170 -13.28 -7.41 8.83
C ASP A 170 -13.17 -6.10 9.63
N VAL A 171 -13.54 -4.99 9.00
CA VAL A 171 -13.38 -3.61 9.47
C VAL A 171 -14.59 -2.72 9.20
N GLY A 172 -15.78 -3.33 9.09
CA GLY A 172 -17.05 -2.62 8.96
C GLY A 172 -17.34 -1.64 10.11
N ALA A 173 -18.49 -0.97 10.04
CA ALA A 173 -18.89 0.02 11.05
C ALA A 173 -20.02 -0.52 11.94
N GLY A 174 -20.02 -0.12 13.22
CA GLY A 174 -21.08 -0.48 14.15
C GLY A 174 -21.09 -1.98 14.46
N LEU A 175 -22.19 -2.66 14.12
CA LEU A 175 -22.32 -4.10 14.35
C LEU A 175 -21.51 -4.96 13.37
N ASP A 176 -21.07 -4.36 12.26
CA ASP A 176 -20.26 -4.98 11.19
C ASP A 176 -18.75 -4.91 11.51
N PHE A 177 -18.35 -4.40 12.69
CA PHE A 177 -16.94 -4.28 13.04
C PHE A 177 -16.46 -5.54 13.77
N GLN A 178 -15.55 -6.30 13.15
CA GLN A 178 -14.91 -7.48 13.74
C GLN A 178 -15.92 -8.54 14.19
N ASP A 179 -16.99 -8.71 13.42
CA ASP A 179 -18.07 -9.65 13.72
C ASP A 179 -17.75 -11.09 13.27
N GLY A 180 -16.66 -11.26 12.51
CA GLY A 180 -16.20 -12.54 11.98
C GLY A 180 -16.86 -12.94 10.67
N ILE A 181 -17.59 -12.05 9.99
CA ILE A 181 -18.30 -12.33 8.75
C ILE A 181 -17.95 -11.24 7.74
N LEU A 182 -17.27 -11.61 6.65
CA LEU A 182 -16.96 -10.63 5.60
C LEU A 182 -18.22 -10.26 4.82
N SER A 183 -18.68 -9.03 4.99
CA SER A 183 -19.79 -8.47 4.24
C SER A 183 -19.36 -8.10 2.81
N GLY A 184 -20.33 -8.00 1.89
CA GLY A 184 -20.04 -7.55 0.53
C GLY A 184 -19.43 -6.14 0.47
N ASN A 185 -19.76 -5.29 1.45
CA ASN A 185 -19.20 -3.94 1.55
C ASN A 185 -17.72 -3.97 1.96
N GLU A 186 -17.34 -4.84 2.90
CA GLU A 186 -15.96 -5.00 3.33
C GLU A 186 -15.08 -5.57 2.22
N ILE A 187 -15.58 -6.60 1.53
CA ILE A 187 -14.91 -7.14 0.35
C ILE A 187 -14.75 -6.04 -0.70
N ASN A 188 -15.80 -5.31 -1.06
CA ASN A 188 -15.71 -4.22 -2.03
C ASN A 188 -14.76 -3.09 -1.59
N ALA A 189 -14.76 -2.75 -0.30
CA ALA A 189 -13.82 -1.77 0.23
C ALA A 189 -12.37 -2.25 0.11
N SER A 190 -12.11 -3.54 0.38
CA SER A 190 -10.77 -4.13 0.28
C SER A 190 -10.16 -4.09 -1.12
N GLN A 191 -11.01 -4.02 -2.15
CA GLN A 191 -10.56 -3.89 -3.53
C GLN A 191 -9.94 -2.53 -3.86
N ASN A 192 -9.99 -1.54 -2.96
CA ASN A 192 -9.39 -0.21 -3.11
C ASN A 192 -8.22 0.05 -2.16
N TRP A 193 -7.66 -0.99 -1.53
CA TRP A 193 -6.48 -0.87 -0.67
C TRP A 193 -5.25 -0.39 -1.43
N VAL A 194 -4.33 0.24 -0.68
CA VAL A 194 -3.02 0.65 -1.19
C VAL A 194 -1.96 -0.24 -0.56
N PHE A 195 -1.06 -0.79 -1.39
CA PHE A 195 0.01 -1.70 -1.00
C PHE A 195 1.35 -1.01 -1.23
N ARG A 196 2.04 -0.63 -0.15
CA ARG A 196 3.36 0.01 -0.20
C ARG A 196 4.47 -1.01 -0.01
N PHE A 197 5.16 -1.35 -1.09
CA PHE A 197 6.35 -2.19 -1.08
C PHE A 197 7.61 -1.35 -0.91
N GLN A 198 8.66 -1.98 -0.37
CA GLN A 198 9.97 -1.36 -0.15
C GLN A 198 9.96 -0.15 0.81
N TYR A 199 8.88 0.06 1.58
CA TYR A 199 8.82 1.11 2.60
C TYR A 199 9.74 0.78 3.78
N LYS A 200 10.99 1.21 3.71
CA LYS A 200 12.07 0.84 4.63
C LYS A 200 12.83 2.09 5.08
N SER A 201 13.39 2.05 6.29
CA SER A 201 14.42 3.04 6.63
C SER A 201 15.62 2.86 5.70
N PRO A 202 16.20 3.93 5.11
CA PRO A 202 17.31 3.80 4.17
C PRO A 202 18.57 3.14 4.77
N VAL A 203 18.74 3.23 6.09
CA VAL A 203 19.86 2.65 6.86
C VAL A 203 19.31 2.13 8.19
N CYS A 204 20.10 1.31 8.90
CA CYS A 204 19.76 0.86 10.26
C CYS A 204 19.59 2.05 11.20
N ASP A 205 18.47 2.10 11.95
CA ASP A 205 18.09 3.19 12.84
C ASP A 205 18.10 4.56 12.14
N GLY A 206 17.72 4.55 10.85
CA GLY A 206 17.73 5.71 9.97
C GLY A 206 16.45 6.54 10.04
N GLY A 207 16.25 7.38 9.02
CA GLY A 207 15.04 8.18 8.89
C GLY A 207 13.89 7.44 8.19
N ASP A 208 12.79 8.17 7.95
CA ASP A 208 11.62 7.68 7.23
C ASP A 208 11.97 7.15 5.83
N GLY A 209 11.16 6.20 5.36
CA GLY A 209 11.30 5.60 4.04
C GLY A 209 10.75 6.53 2.95
N ASN A 210 11.66 7.21 2.23
CA ASN A 210 11.28 8.11 1.13
C ASN A 210 11.22 7.42 -0.25
N SER A 211 11.56 6.14 -0.32
CA SER A 211 11.53 5.36 -1.56
C SER A 211 10.70 4.10 -1.34
N PHE A 212 9.57 4.03 -2.02
CA PHE A 212 8.65 2.89 -1.97
C PHE A 212 7.83 2.84 -3.26
N PHE A 213 7.19 1.70 -3.51
CA PHE A 213 6.30 1.50 -4.64
C PHE A 213 4.88 1.25 -4.12
N SER A 214 3.93 2.06 -4.57
CA SER A 214 2.53 1.94 -4.18
C SER A 214 1.71 1.33 -5.31
N PHE A 215 1.03 0.23 -5.01
CA PHE A 215 0.04 -0.39 -5.88
C PHE A 215 -1.34 -0.13 -5.30
N VAL A 216 -2.32 0.09 -6.17
CA VAL A 216 -3.69 0.36 -5.75
C VAL A 216 -4.60 -0.69 -6.34
N GLY A 217 -5.42 -1.22 -5.45
CA GLY A 217 -6.51 -2.10 -5.76
C GLY A 217 -6.10 -3.56 -5.94
N SER A 218 -7.07 -4.41 -5.64
CA SER A 218 -6.91 -5.86 -5.65
C SER A 218 -8.26 -6.53 -5.88
N THR A 219 -8.22 -7.80 -6.27
CA THR A 219 -9.37 -8.68 -6.33
C THR A 219 -9.33 -9.61 -5.12
N PHE A 220 -10.42 -9.67 -4.35
CA PHE A 220 -10.57 -10.65 -3.28
C PHE A 220 -10.61 -12.07 -3.85
N ARG A 221 -9.80 -13.00 -3.32
CA ARG A 221 -9.74 -14.39 -3.78
C ARG A 221 -10.35 -15.36 -2.76
N SER A 222 -9.90 -15.30 -1.52
CA SER A 222 -10.42 -16.17 -0.45
C SER A 222 -10.04 -15.62 0.93
N ALA A 223 -10.76 -16.04 1.97
CA ALA A 223 -10.37 -15.75 3.34
C ALA A 223 -10.99 -16.78 4.28
N TRP A 224 -10.39 -16.97 5.46
CA TRP A 224 -10.94 -17.84 6.49
C TRP A 224 -10.63 -17.33 7.89
N ARG A 225 -11.71 -17.06 8.64
CA ARG A 225 -11.64 -16.54 10.01
C ARG A 225 -10.84 -17.43 10.96
N THR A 226 -10.97 -18.74 10.86
CA THR A 226 -10.39 -19.67 11.85
C THR A 226 -8.86 -19.61 11.91
N THR A 227 -8.21 -19.39 10.76
CA THR A 227 -6.75 -19.22 10.68
C THR A 227 -6.36 -17.78 10.39
N ASP A 228 -7.32 -16.85 10.45
CA ASP A 228 -7.15 -15.42 10.23
C ASP A 228 -6.44 -15.06 8.90
N PHE A 229 -6.60 -15.84 7.83
CA PHE A 229 -5.98 -15.54 6.54
C PHE A 229 -6.94 -14.85 5.58
N ALA A 230 -6.41 -13.95 4.75
CA ALA A 230 -7.07 -13.43 3.56
C ALA A 230 -6.10 -13.38 2.38
N LEU A 231 -6.57 -13.81 1.22
CA LEU A 231 -5.84 -13.85 -0.03
C LEU A 231 -6.48 -12.93 -1.05
N PHE A 232 -5.65 -12.09 -1.64
CA PHE A 232 -5.98 -11.14 -2.69
C PHE A 232 -5.12 -11.39 -3.91
N GLU A 233 -5.52 -10.83 -5.04
CA GLU A 233 -4.67 -10.67 -6.22
C GLU A 233 -4.58 -9.19 -6.54
N LEU A 234 -3.38 -8.61 -6.57
CA LEU A 234 -3.24 -7.20 -6.93
C LEU A 234 -3.66 -6.99 -8.38
N ASN A 235 -4.32 -5.87 -8.68
CA ASN A 235 -4.75 -5.57 -10.05
C ASN A 235 -3.56 -5.40 -11.01
N ASN A 236 -2.40 -5.06 -10.46
CA ASN A 236 -1.17 -4.81 -11.20
C ASN A 236 -0.03 -5.63 -10.64
N ARG A 237 0.64 -6.36 -11.52
CA ARG A 237 1.87 -7.07 -11.19
C ARG A 237 3.01 -6.06 -11.03
N PRO A 238 3.86 -6.18 -9.98
CA PRO A 238 5.10 -5.44 -9.90
C PRO A 238 5.99 -5.66 -11.13
N THR A 239 6.43 -4.57 -11.74
CA THR A 239 7.34 -4.61 -12.90
C THR A 239 8.73 -5.06 -12.48
N ALA A 240 9.47 -5.71 -13.37
CA ALA A 240 10.77 -6.32 -13.07
C ALA A 240 11.83 -5.33 -12.51
N ASN A 241 11.70 -4.05 -12.82
CA ASN A 241 12.62 -3.00 -12.35
C ASN A 241 12.34 -2.51 -10.92
N THR A 242 11.27 -2.95 -10.27
CA THR A 242 10.95 -2.57 -8.87
C THR A 242 11.78 -3.33 -7.83
N GLY A 243 12.36 -4.48 -8.22
CA GLY A 243 13.03 -5.39 -7.31
C GLY A 243 12.08 -6.15 -6.37
N ILE A 244 10.76 -5.99 -6.52
CA ILE A 244 9.75 -6.69 -5.72
C ILE A 244 9.74 -8.18 -6.09
N THR A 245 9.75 -9.03 -5.07
CA THR A 245 9.84 -10.50 -5.19
C THR A 245 8.54 -11.18 -4.75
N TYR A 246 8.49 -12.50 -4.93
CA TYR A 246 7.41 -13.35 -4.50
C TYR A 246 7.98 -14.39 -3.55
N ALA A 247 7.50 -14.41 -2.31
CA ALA A 247 7.94 -15.39 -1.33
C ALA A 247 7.52 -16.81 -1.76
N GLY A 248 8.39 -17.78 -1.45
CA GLY A 248 7.97 -19.18 -1.40
C GLY A 248 6.99 -19.41 -0.26
N TRP A 249 6.33 -20.56 -0.27
CA TRP A 249 5.48 -21.01 0.84
C TRP A 249 5.70 -22.49 1.09
N SER A 250 5.45 -22.90 2.34
CA SER A 250 5.47 -24.28 2.77
C SER A 250 4.16 -24.58 3.48
N ARG A 251 3.61 -25.78 3.22
CA ARG A 251 2.41 -26.31 3.89
C ARG A 251 2.71 -27.61 4.64
N GLU A 252 3.99 -27.88 4.88
CA GLU A 252 4.44 -29.02 5.68
C GLU A 252 3.92 -28.86 7.11
N ASP A 253 3.56 -29.98 7.74
CA ASP A 253 3.08 -30.03 9.12
C ASP A 253 4.22 -30.15 10.15
N THR A 254 5.47 -30.10 9.68
CA THR A 254 6.66 -30.11 10.51
C THR A 254 7.05 -28.68 10.89
N PRO A 255 7.13 -28.34 12.19
CA PRO A 255 7.57 -27.02 12.63
C PRO A 255 8.97 -26.68 12.12
N ALA A 256 9.17 -25.44 11.70
CA ALA A 256 10.49 -24.95 11.31
C ALA A 256 11.43 -24.92 12.53
N THR A 257 12.73 -25.12 12.30
CA THR A 257 13.78 -25.03 13.35
C THR A 257 14.24 -23.60 13.62
N SER A 258 13.69 -22.63 12.91
CA SER A 258 13.82 -21.19 13.14
C SER A 258 12.73 -20.45 12.39
N SER A 259 12.40 -19.24 12.83
CA SER A 259 11.47 -18.37 12.12
C SER A 259 11.89 -16.90 12.21
N ALA A 260 11.39 -16.10 11.27
CA ALA A 260 11.53 -14.66 11.29
C ALA A 260 10.23 -14.01 10.80
N GLY A 261 9.88 -12.88 11.40
CA GLY A 261 8.78 -12.03 10.97
C GLY A 261 9.31 -10.75 10.35
N ILE A 262 8.93 -10.47 9.11
CA ILE A 262 9.16 -9.19 8.43
C ILE A 262 7.82 -8.49 8.31
N HIS A 263 7.69 -7.27 8.86
CA HIS A 263 6.38 -6.63 9.03
C HIS A 263 6.48 -5.10 9.17
N HIS A 264 5.33 -4.43 9.14
CA HIS A 264 5.16 -2.99 9.39
C HIS A 264 4.41 -2.75 10.70
N PRO A 265 5.08 -2.83 11.86
CA PRO A 265 4.43 -2.62 13.15
C PRO A 265 3.92 -1.18 13.26
N ASN A 266 2.64 -1.02 13.58
CA ASN A 266 1.99 0.28 13.74
C ASN A 266 2.14 1.22 12.53
N GLY A 267 2.26 0.67 11.31
CA GLY A 267 2.44 1.46 10.09
C GLY A 267 3.84 2.08 9.93
N ASP A 268 4.81 1.64 10.74
CA ASP A 268 6.20 2.09 10.67
C ASP A 268 6.94 1.49 9.46
N VAL A 269 8.15 1.99 9.20
CA VAL A 269 9.07 1.39 8.22
C VAL A 269 9.28 -0.10 8.53
N MET A 270 9.56 -0.88 7.49
CA MET A 270 9.67 -2.33 7.62
C MET A 270 10.69 -2.76 8.68
N LYS A 271 10.24 -3.59 9.60
CA LYS A 271 11.02 -4.15 10.70
C LYS A 271 11.17 -5.66 10.54
N ILE A 272 12.12 -6.22 11.28
CA ILE A 272 12.37 -7.65 11.40
C ILE A 272 12.42 -8.09 12.87
N SER A 273 11.83 -9.26 13.14
CA SER A 273 11.95 -9.99 14.40
C SER A 273 12.43 -11.42 14.09
N ILE A 274 13.46 -11.90 14.78
CA ILE A 274 13.99 -13.26 14.61
C ILE A 274 13.71 -14.07 15.87
N GLU A 275 13.18 -15.28 15.69
CA GLU A 275 13.05 -16.26 16.75
C GLU A 275 14.42 -16.86 17.06
N ASN A 276 14.95 -16.56 18.24
CA ASN A 276 16.26 -17.04 18.69
C ASN A 276 16.18 -18.25 19.64
N ASN A 277 14.98 -18.75 19.95
CA ASN A 277 14.76 -19.86 20.89
C ASN A 277 13.64 -20.78 20.40
N LEU A 278 13.98 -22.02 20.01
CA LEU A 278 13.05 -23.15 19.88
C LEU A 278 13.50 -24.29 20.81
#